data_AF-B7PQE3-F1
#
_entry.id   AF-B7PQE3-F1
#
_cell.length_a   1.000
_cell.length_b   1.000
_cell.length_c   1.000
_cell.angle_alpha   90.00
_cell.angle_beta   90.00
_cell.angle_gamma   90.00
#
_symmetry.space_group_name_H-M   'P 1'
#
loop_
_entity.id
_entity.type
_entity.pdbx_description
1 polymer ?
#
loop_
_entity_poly.entity_id
_entity_poly.type
_entity_poly.pdbx_seq_one_letter_code
_entity_poly.pdbx_strand_id
1 'polypeptide(L)'
;TTLDFTKDENIWSCLIGALPLHVYRTGMDQMVVQRYMASRTLEDAKWTAGIGMALLSLFYLSLIGMGMLLIYWFRDCDPFLSGSIEQLDQ
;
A
#
# COMPACT_ATOMS: atom_id res chain seq x y z
N THR A 1 -18.70 -6.89 4.58
CA THR A 1 -17.35 -7.47 4.68
C THR A 1 -17.44 -8.98 4.65
N THR A 2 -17.97 -9.54 3.57
CA THR A 2 -18.08 -11.00 3.38
C THR A 2 -16.88 -11.45 2.56
N LEU A 3 -16.21 -12.53 2.97
CA LEU A 3 -15.11 -13.12 2.20
C LEU A 3 -15.71 -13.81 0.97
N ASP A 4 -15.66 -13.12 -0.17
CA ASP A 4 -16.25 -13.55 -1.43
C ASP A 4 -15.19 -13.48 -2.53
N PHE A 5 -14.69 -14.64 -2.94
CA PHE A 5 -13.63 -14.78 -3.94
C PHE A 5 -14.12 -14.57 -5.38
N THR A 6 -15.43 -14.40 -5.60
CA THR A 6 -16.02 -14.16 -6.94
C THR A 6 -15.98 -12.69 -7.34
N LYS A 7 -15.68 -11.78 -6.40
CA LYS A 7 -15.48 -10.35 -6.71
C LYS A 7 -13.99 -10.05 -6.88
N ASP A 8 -13.62 -9.52 -8.04
CA ASP A 8 -12.24 -9.14 -8.37
C ASP A 8 -11.68 -8.14 -7.36
N GLU A 9 -12.48 -7.13 -7.00
CA GLU A 9 -12.11 -6.10 -6.03
C GLU A 9 -12.84 -6.27 -4.71
N ASN A 10 -12.13 -6.80 -3.72
CA ASN A 10 -12.60 -6.84 -2.34
C ASN A 10 -11.42 -6.71 -1.36
N ILE A 11 -11.73 -6.37 -0.11
CA ILE A 11 -10.72 -6.13 0.94
C ILE A 11 -9.80 -7.35 1.13
N TRP A 12 -10.32 -8.56 0.96
CA TRP A 12 -9.56 -9.79 1.11
C TRP A 12 -8.60 -10.03 -0.05
N SER A 13 -8.98 -9.69 -1.28
CA SER A 13 -8.07 -9.69 -2.44
C SER A 13 -6.88 -8.78 -2.18
N CYS A 14 -7.12 -7.57 -1.65
CA CYS A 14 -6.05 -6.65 -1.27
C CYS A 14 -5.19 -7.19 -0.13
N LEU A 15 -5.79 -7.74 0.93
CA LEU A 15 -5.07 -8.28 2.09
C LEU A 15 -4.17 -9.47 1.69
N ILE A 16 -4.71 -10.43 0.94
CA ILE A 16 -3.97 -11.63 0.53
C ILE A 16 -2.81 -11.27 -0.42
N GLY A 17 -2.98 -10.28 -1.30
CA GLY A 17 -1.89 -9.82 -2.17
C GLY A 17 -0.84 -8.97 -1.45
N ALA A 18 -1.28 -8.00 -0.63
CA ALA A 18 -0.38 -7.02 -0.04
C ALA A 18 0.36 -7.52 1.20
N LEU A 19 -0.27 -8.36 2.04
CA LEU A 19 0.34 -8.81 3.30
C LEU A 19 1.60 -9.65 3.08
N PRO A 20 1.64 -10.69 2.21
CA PRO A 20 2.85 -11.48 1.99
C PRO A 20 3.99 -10.63 1.41
N LEU A 21 3.65 -9.71 0.50
CA LEU A 21 4.63 -8.79 -0.06
C LEU A 21 5.23 -7.88 1.03
N HIS A 22 4.39 -7.35 1.93
CA HIS A 22 4.85 -6.52 3.03
C HIS A 22 5.75 -7.28 4.01
N VAL A 23 5.39 -8.52 4.35
CA VAL A 23 6.20 -9.40 5.20
C VAL A 23 7.54 -9.72 4.54
N TYR A 24 7.55 -10.06 3.25
CA TYR A 24 8.79 -10.29 2.50
C TYR A 24 9.68 -9.05 2.51
N ARG A 25 9.13 -7.88 2.18
CA ARG A 25 9.91 -6.63 2.12
C ARG A 25 10.52 -6.23 3.45
N THR A 26 9.82 -6.48 4.56
CA THR A 26 10.28 -6.06 5.89
C THR A 26 11.16 -7.11 6.58
N GLY A 27 10.95 -8.40 6.30
CA GLY A 27 11.63 -9.50 6.99
C GLY A 27 12.66 -10.27 6.16
N MET A 28 12.61 -10.20 4.83
CA MET A 28 13.41 -11.06 3.94
C MET A 28 14.16 -10.29 2.84
N ASP A 29 13.75 -9.07 2.52
CA ASP A 29 14.48 -8.23 1.58
C ASP A 29 15.92 -8.02 2.05
N GLN A 30 16.87 -8.43 1.22
CA GLN A 30 18.28 -8.44 1.55
C GLN A 30 18.77 -7.07 2.05
N MET A 31 18.35 -5.99 1.39
CA MET A 31 18.80 -4.64 1.74
C MET A 31 18.25 -4.19 3.09
N VAL A 32 17.02 -4.61 3.43
CA VAL A 32 16.38 -4.28 4.70
C VAL A 32 17.02 -5.09 5.85
N VAL A 33 17.15 -6.40 5.66
CA VAL A 33 17.75 -7.29 6.68
C VAL A 33 19.20 -6.90 6.96
N GLN A 34 19.97 -6.53 5.93
CA GLN A 34 21.37 -6.09 6.11
C GLN A 34 21.49 -4.83 6.99
N ARG A 35 20.51 -3.91 6.94
CA ARG A 35 20.51 -2.73 7.83
C ARG A 35 20.32 -3.12 9.29
N TYR A 36 19.47 -4.11 9.56
CA TYR A 36 19.30 -4.64 10.92
C TYR A 36 20.57 -5.35 11.40
N MET A 37 21.18 -6.18 10.54
CA MET A 37 22.41 -6.91 10.84
C MET A 37 23.64 -5.99 11.04
N ALA A 38 23.66 -4.82 10.40
CA ALA A 38 24.70 -3.81 10.57
C ALA A 38 24.58 -3.04 11.89
N SER A 39 23.47 -3.19 12.62
CA SER A 39 23.28 -2.53 13.92
C SER A 39 24.15 -3.16 15.00
N ARG A 40 24.69 -2.35 15.91
CA ARG A 40 25.64 -2.81 16.95
C ARG A 40 24.97 -3.62 18.06
N THR A 41 23.71 -3.31 18.36
CA THR A 41 22.93 -3.99 19.40
C THR A 41 21.55 -4.36 18.88
N LEU A 42 20.89 -5.28 19.59
CA LEU A 42 19.50 -5.65 19.29
C LEU A 42 18.53 -4.46 19.50
N GLU A 43 18.84 -3.57 20.44
CA GLU A 43 18.05 -2.35 20.68
C GLU A 43 18.13 -1.40 19.48
N ASP A 44 19.34 -1.17 18.96
CA ASP A 44 19.55 -0.34 17.77
C ASP A 44 18.84 -0.92 16.54
N ALA A 45 18.86 -2.25 16.39
CA ALA A 45 18.16 -2.94 15.30
C ALA A 45 16.64 -2.76 15.38
N LYS A 46 16.06 -2.89 16.58
CA LYS A 46 14.62 -2.64 16.83
C LYS A 46 14.25 -1.19 16.55
N TRP A 47 15.09 -0.24 16.98
CA TRP A 47 14.89 1.18 16.71
C TRP A 47 14.94 1.47 15.21
N THR A 48 15.93 0.90 14.50
CA THR A 48 16.06 1.02 13.04
C THR A 48 14.84 0.46 12.31
N ALA A 49 14.34 -0.70 12.75
CA ALA A 49 13.11 -1.27 12.21
C ALA A 49 11.88 -0.39 12.49
N GLY A 50 11.75 0.14 13.71
CA GLY A 50 10.64 1.02 14.10
C GLY A 50 10.61 2.32 13.30
N ILE A 51 11.74 3.03 13.19
CA ILE A 51 11.86 4.24 12.36
C ILE A 51 11.58 3.92 10.90
N GLY A 52 12.16 2.83 10.38
CA GLY A 52 11.95 2.40 8.99
C GLY A 52 10.47 2.17 8.69
N MET A 53 9.76 1.49 9.59
CA MET A 53 8.33 1.23 9.45
C MET A 53 7.48 2.52 9.54
N ALA A 54 7.83 3.43 10.45
CA ALA A 54 7.15 4.72 10.59
C ALA A 54 7.31 5.58 9.32
N LEU A 55 8.53 5.69 8.80
CA LEU A 55 8.81 6.43 7.56
C LEU A 55 8.09 5.82 6.35
N LEU A 56 8.08 4.49 6.25
CA LEU A 56 7.38 3.79 5.18
C LEU A 56 5.87 4.02 5.26
N SER A 57 5.30 4.01 6.47
CA SER A 57 3.86 4.27 6.68
C SER A 57 3.50 5.71 6.28
N LEU A 58 4.31 6.69 6.66
CA LEU A 58 4.13 8.09 6.25
C LEU A 58 4.21 8.25 4.72
N PHE A 59 5.13 7.54 4.07
CA PHE A 59 5.24 7.54 2.62
C PHE A 59 3.99 6.95 1.94
N TYR A 60 3.45 5.84 2.43
CA TYR A 60 2.20 5.30 1.88
C TYR A 60 1.00 6.23 2.12
N LEU A 61 0.92 6.87 3.29
CA LEU A 61 -0.13 7.86 3.55
C LEU A 61 -0.05 9.04 2.59
N SER A 62 1.15 9.52 2.26
CA SER A 62 1.31 10.60 1.27
C SER A 62 0.91 10.14 -0.13
N LEU A 63 1.26 8.92 -0.54
CA LEU A 63 0.84 8.35 -1.83
C LEU A 63 -0.68 8.21 -1.93
N ILE A 64 -1.34 7.71 -0.88
CA ILE A 64 -2.81 7.60 -0.82
C ILE A 64 -3.42 9.00 -0.88
N GLY A 65 -2.88 9.96 -0.12
CA GLY A 65 -3.30 11.35 -0.15
C GLY A 65 -3.20 11.97 -1.56
N MET A 66 -2.07 11.75 -2.25
CA MET A 66 -1.88 12.20 -3.62
C MET A 66 -2.87 11.52 -4.59
N GLY A 67 -3.11 10.22 -4.44
CA GLY A 67 -4.11 9.51 -5.23
C GLY A 67 -5.50 10.10 -5.08
N MET A 68 -5.93 10.35 -3.83
CA MET A 68 -7.22 10.99 -3.55
C MET A 68 -7.29 12.41 -4.12
N LEU A 69 -6.22 13.19 -4.01
CA LEU A 69 -6.14 14.53 -4.60
C LEU A 69 -6.27 14.50 -6.12
N LEU A 70 -5.62 13.56 -6.79
CA LEU A 70 -5.74 13.38 -8.24
C LEU A 70 -7.17 13.01 -8.64
N ILE A 71 -7.79 12.06 -7.94
CA ILE A 71 -9.20 11.67 -8.17
C ILE A 71 -10.12 12.90 -8.02
N TYR A 72 -9.93 13.69 -6.96
CA TYR A 72 -10.72 14.89 -6.74
C TYR A 72 -10.49 15.94 -7.83
N TRP A 73 -9.24 16.18 -8.22
CA TRP A 73 -8.89 17.17 -9.23
C TRP A 73 -9.47 16.84 -10.61
N PHE A 74 -9.43 15.57 -11.00
CA PHE A 74 -9.92 15.10 -12.30
C PHE A 74 -11.37 14.60 -12.29
N ARG A 75 -12.13 14.85 -11.21
CA ARG A 75 -13.52 14.37 -11.07
C ARG A 75 -14.43 14.81 -12.22
N ASP A 76 -14.19 16.01 -12.77
CA ASP A 76 -15.01 16.59 -13.85
C ASP A 76 -14.55 16.10 -15.24
N CYS A 77 -13.39 15.44 -15.32
CA CYS A 77 -12.88 14.80 -16.54
C CYS A 77 -13.29 13.32 -16.65
N ASP A 78 -13.96 12.77 -15.63
CA ASP A 78 -14.41 11.38 -15.63
C ASP A 78 -15.68 11.23 -16.51
N PRO A 79 -15.61 10.49 -17.63
CA PRO A 79 -16.74 10.30 -18.54
C PRO A 79 -17.90 9.52 -17.90
N PHE A 80 -17.60 8.70 -16.89
CA PHE A 80 -18.61 7.97 -16.12
C PHE A 80 -19.35 8.91 -15.16
N LEU A 81 -18.63 9.75 -14.40
CA LEU A 81 -19.26 10.75 -13.53
C LEU A 81 -20.02 11.83 -14.30
N SER A 82 -19.56 12.20 -15.50
CA SER A 82 -20.25 13.18 -16.35
C SER A 82 -21.46 12.61 -17.10
N GLY A 83 -21.74 11.30 -16.98
CA GLY A 83 -22.88 10.63 -17.61
C GLY A 83 -22.71 10.41 -19.12
N SER A 84 -21.48 10.50 -19.62
CA SER A 84 -21.16 10.30 -21.03
C SER A 84 -21.12 8.80 -21.42
N ILE A 85 -21.00 7.90 -20.45
CA ILE A 85 -21.02 6.44 -20.60
C ILE A 85 -21.85 5.78 -19.49
N GLU A 86 -22.62 4.74 -19.81
CA GLU A 86 -23.43 3.99 -18.82
C GLU A 86 -22.68 2.82 -18.16
N GLN A 87 -21.65 2.27 -18.81
CA GLN A 87 -20.83 1.17 -18.30
C GLN A 87 -19.33 1.45 -18.52
N LEU A 88 -18.50 1.04 -17.54
CA LEU A 88 -17.04 1.14 -17.58
C LEU A 88 -16.39 0.12 -18.55
N ASP A 89 -17.12 -0.95 -18.85
CA ASP A 89 -16.75 -2.03 -19.77
C ASP A 89 -17.76 -2.03 -20.93
N GLN A 90 -17.29 -1.63 -22.11
CA GLN A 90 -17.97 -1.78 -23.40
C GLN A 90 -17.04 -2.49 -24.39
#